data_AF-A0A6G2K0A9-F1
#
_entry.id   AF-A0A6G2K0A9-F1
#
_cell.length_a   1.000
_cell.length_b   1.000
_cell.length_c   1.000
_cell.angle_alpha   90.00
_cell.angle_beta   90.00
_cell.angle_gamma   90.00
#
_symmetry.space_group_name_H-M   'P 1'
#
loop_
_entity.id
_entity.type
_entity.pdbx_description
1 polymer ?
#
loop_
_entity_poly.entity_id
_entity_poly.type
_entity_poly.pdbx_seq_one_letter_code
_entity_poly.pdbx_strand_id
1 'polypeptide(L)' 'MATIQIRDVSEDAYEVIRRRARDAGMSIQGYMRGEVERLAATPDRADLFRRVREHVARHGIAVDTEQLLSDIAADRL' A
#
# COMPACT_ATOMS: atom_id res chain seq x y z
N MET A 1 -5.57 20.90 -2.30
CA MET A 1 -4.11 21.10 -2.26
C MET A 1 -3.67 20.95 -0.82
N ALA A 2 -2.87 19.93 -0.50
CA ALA A 2 -2.35 19.71 0.83
C ALA A 2 -0.83 19.93 0.82
N THR A 3 -0.31 20.56 1.86
CA THR A 3 1.14 20.82 2.01
C THR A 3 1.63 20.05 3.21
N ILE A 4 2.71 19.29 3.03
CA ILE A 4 3.38 18.56 4.11
C ILE A 4 4.74 19.23 4.33
N GLN A 5 5.00 19.67 5.56
CA GLN A 5 6.32 20.14 5.99
C GLN A 5 6.97 19.05 6.84
N ILE A 6 8.19 18.66 6.46
CA ILE A 6 9.01 17.72 7.24
C ILE A 6 10.16 18.54 7.83
N ARG A 7 10.26 18.57 9.15
CA ARG A 7 11.29 19.30 9.90
C ARG A 7 12.33 18.33 10.43
N ASP A 8 13.50 18.87 10.78
CA ASP A 8 14.57 18.13 11.47
C ASP A 8 15.02 16.87 10.72
N VAL A 9 15.01 16.93 9.38
CA VAL A 9 15.57 15.88 8.52
C VAL A 9 17.08 15.90 8.67
N SER A 10 17.69 14.73 8.88
CA SER A 10 19.15 14.64 8.93
C SER A 10 19.77 15.06 7.60
N GLU A 11 20.95 15.70 7.68
CA GLU A 11 21.67 16.14 6.49
C GLU A 11 21.94 14.98 5.52
N ASP A 12 22.34 13.82 6.05
CA ASP A 12 22.58 12.61 5.27
C ASP A 12 21.35 12.17 4.48
N ALA A 13 20.16 12.18 5.11
CA ALA A 13 18.93 11.81 4.44
C ALA A 13 18.54 12.83 3.37
N TYR A 14 18.71 14.13 3.67
CA TYR A 14 18.45 15.20 2.72
C TYR A 14 19.33 15.06 1.46
N GLU A 15 20.64 14.85 1.62
CA GLU A 15 21.55 14.72 0.49
C GLU A 15 21.32 13.44 -0.32
N VAL A 16 20.93 12.33 0.32
CA VAL A 16 20.50 11.11 -0.39
C VAL A 16 19.27 11.38 -1.25
N ILE A 17 18.25 12.05 -0.70
CA ILE A 17 17.02 12.40 -1.44
C ILE A 17 17.35 13.36 -2.59
N ARG A 18 18.16 14.38 -2.32
CA ARG A 18 18.59 15.37 -3.30
C ARG A 18 19.31 14.72 -4.48
N ARG A 19 20.24 13.80 -4.22
CA ARG A 19 20.92 13.03 -5.26
C ARG A 19 19.94 12.22 -6.10
N ARG A 20 19.07 11.43 -5.46
CA ARG A 20 18.06 10.61 -6.16
C ARG A 20 17.13 11.44 -7.03
N ALA A 21 16.69 12.60 -6.54
CA ALA A 21 15.85 13.51 -7.30
C ALA A 21 16.57 14.04 -8.54
N ARG A 22 17.85 14.43 -8.43
CA ARG A 22 18.67 14.84 -9.58
C ARG A 22 18.85 13.71 -10.59
N ASP A 23 19.17 12.51 -10.12
CA ASP A 23 19.37 11.33 -10.98
C ASP A 23 18.09 10.99 -11.77
N ALA A 24 16.92 11.23 -11.17
CA ALA A 24 15.61 11.08 -11.81
C ALA A 24 15.19 12.29 -12.68
N GLY A 25 16.00 13.35 -12.77
CA GLY A 25 15.65 14.57 -13.50
C GLY A 25 14.49 15.36 -12.88
N MET A 26 14.25 15.20 -11.58
CA MET A 26 13.11 15.79 -10.87
C MET A 26 13.57 16.85 -9.85
N SER A 27 12.67 17.79 -9.52
CA SER A 27 12.85 18.60 -8.32
C SER A 27 12.67 17.72 -7.07
N ILE A 28 13.30 18.11 -5.94
CA ILE A 28 13.14 17.39 -4.66
C ILE A 28 11.66 17.30 -4.27
N GLN A 29 10.91 18.39 -4.44
CA GLN A 29 9.47 18.43 -4.15
C GLN A 29 8.68 17.46 -5.03
N GLY A 30 8.98 17.39 -6.33
CA GLY A 30 8.33 16.46 -7.25
C GLY A 30 8.63 15.00 -6.92
N TYR A 31 9.90 14.70 -6.62
CA TYR A 31 10.35 13.38 -6.19
C TYR A 31 9.63 12.95 -4.90
N MET A 32 9.67 13.78 -3.85
CA MET A 32 9.05 13.46 -2.57
C MET A 32 7.53 13.33 -2.65
N ARG A 33 6.85 14.10 -3.52
CA ARG A 33 5.42 13.92 -3.77
C ARG A 33 5.12 12.51 -4.29
N GLY A 34 5.87 12.03 -5.28
CA GLY A 34 5.70 10.69 -5.82
C GLY A 34 5.94 9.61 -4.76
N GLU A 35 6.95 9.80 -3.91
CA GLU A 35 7.23 8.89 -2.79
C GLU A 35 6.09 8.85 -1.77
N VAL A 36 5.48 9.99 -1.45
CA VAL A 36 4.30 10.08 -0.57
C VAL A 36 3.07 9.42 -1.21
N GLU A 37 2.84 9.64 -2.50
CA GLU A 37 1.73 8.99 -3.22
C GLU A 37 1.90 7.47 -3.26
N ARG A 38 3.12 6.99 -3.50
CA ARG A 38 3.46 5.56 -3.48
C ARG A 38 3.29 4.96 -2.07
N LEU A 39 3.66 5.70 -1.04
CA LEU A 39 3.41 5.31 0.35
C LEU A 39 1.90 5.19 0.62
N ALA A 40 1.11 6.19 0.21
CA ALA A 40 -0.34 6.19 0.39
C ALA A 40 -1.06 5.12 -0.44
N ALA A 41 -0.52 4.75 -1.60
CA ALA A 41 -1.06 3.71 -2.46
C ALA A 41 -0.88 2.31 -1.87
N THR A 42 0.10 2.12 -0.99
CA THR A 42 0.36 0.82 -0.35
C THR A 42 -0.57 0.68 0.86
N PRO A 43 -1.55 -0.24 0.86
CA PRO A 43 -2.39 -0.45 2.03
C PRO A 43 -1.53 -0.95 3.18
N ASP A 44 -1.68 -0.34 4.36
CA ASP A 44 -1.14 -0.94 5.58
C ASP A 44 -1.75 -2.35 5.74
N ARG A 45 -0.98 -3.33 6.22
CA ARG A 45 -1.49 -4.68 6.52
C ARG A 45 -2.69 -4.57 7.46
N ALA A 46 -2.65 -3.64 8.42
CA ALA A 46 -3.76 -3.36 9.31
C ALA A 46 -5.01 -2.89 8.55
N ASP A 47 -4.84 -2.02 7.55
CA ASP A 47 -5.92 -1.56 6.68
C ASP A 47 -6.46 -2.66 5.76
N LEU A 48 -5.59 -3.53 5.24
CA LEU A 48 -6.03 -4.71 4.49
C LEU A 48 -6.91 -5.61 5.36
N PHE A 49 -6.46 -5.97 6.56
CA PHE A 49 -7.25 -6.80 7.47
C PHE A 49 -8.53 -6.11 7.92
N ARG A 50 -8.51 -4.78 8.10
CA ARG A 50 -9.71 -4.00 8.36
C ARG A 50 -10.70 -4.10 7.18
N ARG A 51 -10.25 -3.93 5.94
CA ARG A 51 -11.09 -4.09 4.74
C ARG A 51 -11.65 -5.50 4.61
N VAL A 52 -10.84 -6.53 4.89
CA VAL A 52 -11.29 -7.93 4.89
C VAL A 52 -12.37 -8.15 5.95
N ARG A 53 -12.18 -7.66 7.18
CA ARG A 53 -13.19 -7.75 8.24
C ARG A 53 -14.47 -7.01 7.87
N GLU A 54 -14.37 -5.80 7.33
CA GLU A 54 -15.53 -5.03 6.85
C GLU A 54 -16.28 -5.76 5.72
N HIS A 55 -15.54 -6.39 4.80
CA HIS A 55 -16.12 -7.17 3.72
C HIS A 55 -16.87 -8.40 4.25
N VAL A 56 -16.24 -9.18 5.14
CA VAL A 56 -16.85 -10.35 5.80
C VAL A 56 -18.06 -9.95 6.64
N ALA A 57 -17.98 -8.86 7.39
CA ALA A 57 -19.11 -8.38 8.20
C ALA A 57 -20.29 -7.96 7.32
N ARG A 58 -20.04 -7.41 6.14
CA ARG A 58 -21.08 -6.92 5.23
C ARG A 58 -21.71 -8.01 4.36
N HIS A 59 -20.93 -9.02 3.94
CA HIS A 59 -21.39 -10.03 2.98
C HIS A 59 -21.40 -11.46 3.55
N GLY A 60 -20.91 -11.66 4.78
CA GLY A 60 -20.64 -12.99 5.33
C GLY A 60 -19.39 -13.63 4.70
N ILE A 61 -18.99 -14.80 5.23
CA ILE A 61 -18.08 -15.70 4.52
C ILE A 61 -18.97 -16.62 3.69
N ALA A 62 -19.06 -16.36 2.39
CA ALA A 62 -19.85 -17.18 1.47
C ALA A 62 -19.05 -18.40 0.98
N VAL A 63 -18.47 -19.16 1.91
CA VAL A 63 -17.81 -20.43 1.59
C VAL A 63 -18.31 -21.47 2.57
N ASP A 64 -19.26 -22.27 2.09
CA ASP A 64 -19.68 -23.47 2.80
C ASP A 64 -18.59 -24.55 2.69
N THR A 65 -18.37 -25.29 3.77
CA THR A 65 -17.27 -26.27 3.84
C THR A 65 -17.53 -27.45 2.92
N GLU A 66 -18.78 -27.88 2.78
CA GLU A 66 -19.17 -28.97 1.89
C GLU A 66 -18.96 -28.58 0.42
N GLN A 67 -19.31 -27.34 0.09
CA GLN A 67 -19.13 -26.77 -1.24
C GLN A 67 -17.64 -26.62 -1.62
N LEU A 68 -16.80 -26.18 -0.69
CA LEU A 68 -15.34 -26.10 -0.90
C LEU A 68 -14.71 -27.48 -1.16
N LEU A 69 -15.15 -28.50 -0.42
CA LEU A 69 -14.65 -29.87 -0.60
C LEU A 69 -15.09 -30.45 -1.95
N SER A 70 -16.31 -30.14 -2.40
CA SER A 70 -16.81 -30.51 -3.73
C SER A 70 -15.96 -29.88 -4.85
N ASP A 71 -15.67 -28.58 -4.76
CA ASP A 71 -14.88 -27.87 -5.77
C ASP A 71 -13.45 -28.41 -5.86
N ILE A 72 -12.80 -28.70 -4.73
CA ILE A 72 -11.45 -29.31 -4.69
C ILE A 72 -11.45 -30.71 -5.30
N ALA A 73 -12.52 -31.49 -5.08
CA ALA A 73 -12.64 -32.82 -5.67
C ALA A 73 -12.84 -32.77 -7.18
N ALA A 74 -13.61 -31.80 -7.68
CA ALA A 74 -13.85 -31.59 -9.10
C ALA A 74 -12.60 -31.13 -9.87
N ASP A 75 -11.71 -30.36 -9.25
CA ASP A 75 -10.48 -29.84 -9.86
C ASP A 75 -9.34 -30.89 -9.97
N ARG A 76 -9.51 -32.06 -9.34
CA ARG A 76 -8.54 -33.18 -9.36
C ARG A 76 -8.86 -34.29 -10.38
N LEU A 77 -9.89 -34.11 -11.21
CA LEU A 77 -10.28 -35.01 -12.30
C LEU A 77 -9.76 -34.51 -13.64
#